data_AF-A0A392TH13-F1
#
_entry.id   AF-A0A392TH13-F1
#
_cell.length_a   1.000
_cell.length_b   1.000
_cell.length_c   1.000
_cell.angle_alpha   90.00
_cell.angle_beta   90.00
_cell.angle_gamma   90.00
#
_symmetry.space_group_name_H-M   'P 1'
#
loop_
_entity.id
_entity.type
_entity.pdbx_description
1 polymer ?
#
loop_
_entity_poly.entity_id
_entity_poly.type
_entity_poly.pdbx_seq_one_letter_code
_entity_poly.pdbx_strand_id
1 'polypeptide(L)'
;MFKRGFLTKYFPADVKNKKVVEFMELKQGNMSVAEYAVKFESMCAFSPHYNTMEAEEDKCVKFESGLRPDIKHFIGFVEIRNF
;
A
#
# COMPACT_ATOMS: atom_id res chain seq x y z
N MET A 1 16.81 -5.47 -14.69
CA MET A 1 18.14 -5.23 -14.08
C MET A 1 18.32 -3.78 -13.60
N PHE A 2 18.07 -2.76 -14.44
CA PHE A 2 18.31 -1.34 -14.10
C PHE A 2 17.57 -0.85 -12.85
N LYS A 3 16.24 -1.06 -12.76
CA LYS A 3 15.42 -0.55 -11.64
C LYS A 3 15.91 -1.06 -10.27
N ARG A 4 16.27 -2.34 -10.17
CA ARG A 4 16.79 -2.95 -8.93
C ARG A 4 18.18 -2.40 -8.58
N GLY A 5 19.09 -2.32 -9.56
CA GLY A 5 20.43 -1.77 -9.35
C GLY A 5 20.40 -0.27 -8.98
N PHE A 6 19.53 0.49 -9.62
CA PHE A 6 19.31 1.91 -9.34
C PHE A 6 18.76 2.13 -7.92
N LEU A 7 17.71 1.40 -7.54
CA LEU A 7 17.14 1.47 -6.19
C LEU A 7 18.15 1.03 -5.13
N THR A 8 19.00 0.03 -5.39
CA THR A 8 20.02 -0.36 -4.41
C THR A 8 21.18 0.64 -4.30
N LYS A 9 21.58 1.28 -5.40
CA LYS A 9 22.67 2.26 -5.41
C LYS A 9 22.26 3.62 -4.85
N TYR A 10 21.00 4.04 -5.07
CA TYR A 10 20.53 5.39 -4.76
C TYR A 10 19.46 5.47 -3.65
N PHE A 11 18.89 4.32 -3.21
CA PHE A 11 18.04 4.24 -2.01
C PHE A 11 18.73 3.37 -0.96
N PRO A 12 19.52 3.98 -0.03
CA PRO A 12 20.12 3.28 1.10
C PRO A 12 19.08 2.51 1.93
N ALA A 13 19.52 1.49 2.66
CA ALA A 13 18.64 0.67 3.51
C ALA A 13 17.79 1.52 4.48
N ASP A 14 18.34 2.61 5.00
CA ASP A 14 17.62 3.53 5.90
C ASP A 14 16.46 4.24 5.20
N VAL A 15 16.63 4.64 3.94
CA VAL A 15 15.58 5.26 3.13
C VAL A 15 14.51 4.24 2.75
N LYS A 16 14.92 2.99 2.46
CA LYS A 16 13.98 1.88 2.23
C LYS A 16 13.16 1.58 3.48
N ASN A 17 13.80 1.48 4.64
CA ASN A 17 13.13 1.26 5.92
C ASN A 17 12.16 2.40 6.25
N LYS A 18 12.56 3.66 6.03
CA LYS A 18 11.66 4.81 6.21
C LYS A 18 10.44 4.75 5.29
N LYS A 19 10.59 4.35 4.03
CA LYS A 19 9.47 4.16 3.10
C LYS A 19 8.57 2.99 3.49
N VAL A 20 9.13 1.90 4.02
CA VAL A 20 8.35 0.78 4.55
C VAL A 20 7.52 1.22 5.75
N VAL A 21 8.12 1.99 6.68
CA VAL A 21 7.39 2.56 7.82
C VAL A 21 6.28 3.51 7.34
N GLU A 22 6.57 4.41 6.40
CA GLU A 22 5.58 5.32 5.82
C GLU A 22 4.43 4.56 5.13
N PHE A 23 4.71 3.45 4.46
CA PHE A 23 3.68 2.58 3.89
C PHE A 23 2.86 1.85 4.95
N MET A 24 3.51 1.35 6.02
CA MET A 24 2.82 0.70 7.13
C MET A 24 1.89 1.68 7.88
N GLU A 25 2.28 2.94 7.98
CA GLU A 25 1.48 3.99 8.62
C GLU A 25 0.53 4.70 7.67
N LEU A 26 0.52 4.34 6.38
CA LEU A 26 -0.33 4.97 5.37
C LEU A 26 -1.81 4.79 5.73
N LYS A 27 -2.48 5.92 5.91
CA LYS A 27 -3.92 6.03 6.16
C LYS A 27 -4.52 7.01 5.16
N GLN A 28 -5.78 6.79 4.80
CA GLN A 28 -6.54 7.67 3.92
C GLN A 28 -6.60 9.11 4.47
N GLY A 29 -6.84 9.27 5.77
CA GLY A 29 -6.99 10.58 6.39
C GLY A 29 -8.01 11.45 5.65
N ASN A 30 -7.61 12.65 5.27
CA ASN A 30 -8.45 13.61 4.54
C ASN A 30 -8.44 13.42 3.02
N MET A 31 -7.68 12.46 2.48
CA MET A 31 -7.66 12.17 1.05
C MET A 31 -9.00 11.55 0.61
N SER A 32 -9.37 11.82 -0.65
CA SER A 32 -10.37 10.99 -1.32
C SER A 32 -9.87 9.54 -1.44
N VAL A 33 -10.79 8.59 -1.64
CA VAL A 33 -10.42 7.18 -1.84
C VAL A 33 -9.53 7.00 -3.07
N ALA A 34 -9.79 7.77 -4.13
CA ALA A 34 -9.00 7.73 -5.36
C ALA A 34 -7.57 8.22 -5.15
N GLU A 35 -7.37 9.35 -4.44
CA GLU A 35 -6.03 9.85 -4.11
C GLU A 35 -5.27 8.88 -3.21
N TYR A 36 -5.97 8.28 -2.24
CA TYR A 36 -5.40 7.24 -1.39
C TYR A 36 -4.97 6.00 -2.19
N ALA A 37 -5.79 5.54 -3.14
CA ALA A 37 -5.47 4.42 -4.03
C ALA A 37 -4.23 4.69 -4.88
N VAL A 38 -4.13 5.87 -5.50
CA VAL A 38 -2.94 6.26 -6.28
C VAL A 38 -1.68 6.26 -5.41
N LYS A 39 -1.78 6.81 -4.18
CA LYS A 39 -0.65 6.84 -3.24
C LYS A 39 -0.26 5.43 -2.77
N PHE A 40 -1.24 4.57 -2.52
CA PHE A 40 -1.04 3.18 -2.12
C PHE A 40 -0.31 2.38 -3.20
N GLU A 41 -0.81 2.43 -4.44
CA GLU A 41 -0.21 1.73 -5.59
C GLU A 41 1.23 2.17 -5.86
N SER A 42 1.48 3.48 -5.78
CA SER A 42 2.82 4.03 -5.91
C SER A 42 3.77 3.42 -4.87
N MET A 43 3.35 3.30 -3.61
CA MET A 43 4.17 2.70 -2.56
C MET A 43 4.34 1.18 -2.72
N CYS A 44 3.28 0.45 -3.12
CA CYS A 44 3.34 -0.98 -3.43
C CYS A 44 4.37 -1.27 -4.53
N ALA A 45 4.45 -0.44 -5.57
CA ALA A 45 5.41 -0.59 -6.66
C ALA A 45 6.89 -0.49 -6.20
N PHE A 46 7.14 0.09 -5.02
CA PHE A 46 8.48 0.17 -4.41
C PHE A 46 8.70 -0.87 -3.31
N SER A 47 7.69 -1.66 -2.95
CA SER A 47 7.78 -2.71 -1.93
C SER A 47 7.83 -4.10 -2.57
N PRO A 48 8.99 -4.77 -2.60
CA PRO A 48 9.11 -6.11 -3.21
C PRO A 48 8.17 -7.14 -2.60
N HIS A 49 7.78 -6.96 -1.34
CA HIS A 49 6.90 -7.88 -0.60
C HIS A 49 5.43 -7.79 -1.02
N TYR A 50 4.99 -6.64 -1.54
CA TYR A 50 3.61 -6.46 -1.99
C TYR A 50 3.48 -6.57 -3.50
N ASN A 51 4.58 -6.46 -4.26
CA ASN A 51 4.54 -6.50 -5.73
C ASN A 51 4.55 -7.93 -6.33
N THR A 52 4.11 -8.95 -5.59
CA THR A 52 3.97 -10.34 -6.06
C THR A 52 2.48 -10.71 -6.17
N MET A 53 2.15 -11.65 -7.06
CA MET A 53 0.76 -12.14 -7.19
C MET A 53 0.25 -12.82 -5.92
N GLU A 54 1.15 -13.44 -5.15
CA GLU A 54 0.81 -14.09 -3.87
C GLU A 54 0.47 -13.08 -2.78
N ALA A 55 0.84 -11.81 -2.93
CA ALA A 55 0.61 -10.74 -1.95
C ALA A 55 -0.62 -9.87 -2.28
N GLU A 56 -1.43 -10.24 -3.28
CA GLU A 56 -2.65 -9.48 -3.64
C GLU A 56 -3.68 -9.48 -2.51
N GLU A 57 -3.89 -10.60 -1.81
CA GLU A 57 -4.79 -10.66 -0.66
C GLU A 57 -4.27 -9.77 0.49
N ASP A 58 -2.99 -9.86 0.80
CA ASP A 58 -2.33 -9.01 1.80
C ASP A 58 -2.39 -7.52 1.43
N LYS A 59 -2.29 -7.18 0.14
CA LYS A 59 -2.48 -5.82 -0.36
C LYS A 59 -3.89 -5.33 -0.11
N CYS A 60 -4.91 -6.14 -0.42
CA CYS A 60 -6.31 -5.78 -0.21
C CYS A 60 -6.59 -5.53 1.26
N VAL A 61 -6.16 -6.44 2.14
CA VAL A 61 -6.29 -6.28 3.60
C VAL A 61 -5.56 -5.02 4.07
N LYS A 62 -4.35 -4.77 3.56
CA LYS A 62 -3.57 -3.58 3.90
C LYS A 62 -4.25 -2.29 3.42
N PHE A 63 -4.78 -2.28 2.20
CA PHE A 63 -5.51 -1.16 1.62
C PHE A 63 -6.73 -0.81 2.46
N GLU A 64 -7.57 -1.82 2.74
CA GLU A 64 -8.75 -1.69 3.60
C GLU A 64 -8.35 -1.15 4.97
N SER A 65 -7.27 -1.66 5.57
CA SER A 65 -6.84 -1.27 6.91
C SER A 65 -6.53 0.23 7.05
N GLY A 66 -6.12 0.90 5.97
CA GLY A 66 -5.82 2.33 5.96
C GLY A 66 -7.01 3.22 5.59
N LEU A 67 -8.14 2.65 5.14
CA LEU A 67 -9.36 3.42 4.85
C LEU A 67 -9.96 4.02 6.12
N ARG A 68 -10.70 5.12 5.95
CA ARG A 68 -11.41 5.74 7.06
C ARG A 68 -12.51 4.81 7.61
N PRO A 69 -12.85 4.94 8.91
CA PRO A 69 -13.82 4.05 9.56
C PRO A 69 -15.21 4.02 8.89
N ASP A 70 -15.70 5.14 8.38
CA ASP A 70 -16.99 5.27 7.68
C ASP A 70 -17.03 4.39 6.43
N ILE A 71 -15.95 4.39 5.65
CA ILE A 71 -15.84 3.58 4.42
C ILE A 71 -15.62 2.10 4.77
N LYS A 72 -14.79 1.80 5.77
CA LYS A 72 -14.58 0.43 6.25
C LYS A 72 -15.89 -0.22 6.68
N HIS A 73 -16.71 0.51 7.43
CA HIS A 73 -18.00 0.03 7.89
C HIS A 73 -18.92 -0.28 6.70
N PHE A 74 -18.90 0.57 5.66
CA PHE A 74 -19.67 0.34 4.44
C PHE A 74 -19.22 -0.91 3.68
N ILE A 75 -17.91 -1.12 3.51
CA ILE A 75 -17.36 -2.32 2.84
C ILE A 75 -17.74 -3.60 3.59
N GLY A 76 -17.60 -3.59 4.92
CA GLY A 76 -17.97 -4.73 5.76
C GLY A 76 -19.48 -5.02 5.76
N PHE A 77 -20.31 -3.98 5.64
CA PHE A 77 -21.77 -4.11 5.57
C PHE A 77 -22.26 -4.68 4.23
N VAL A 78 -21.60 -4.34 3.12
CA VAL A 78 -22.02 -4.75 1.76
C VAL A 78 -21.38 -6.09 1.34
N GLU A 79 -20.61 -6.75 2.22
CA GLU A 79 -19.91 -8.03 1.94
C GLU A 79 -19.14 -8.01 0.61
N ILE A 80 -18.56 -6.87 0.23
CA ILE A 80 -17.89 -6.68 -1.08
C ILE A 80 -16.62 -7.55 -1.21
N ARG A 81 -16.25 -8.31 -0.18
CA ARG A 81 -15.12 -9.23 -0.14
C ARG A 81 -15.35 -10.45 -1.03
N ASN A 82 -15.23 -10.26 -2.34
CA ASN A 82 -15.00 -11.33 -3.30
C ASN A 82 -13.53 -11.23 -3.74
N PHE A 83 -12.64 -11.90 -3.00
CA PHE A 83 -11.21 -12.00 -3.32
C PHE A 83 -10.94 -13.28 -4.10
#